data_AF-A0A847NU17-F1
#
_entry.id   AF-A0A847NU17-F1
#
_cell.length_a   1.000
_cell.length_b   1.000
_cell.length_c   1.000
_cell.angle_alpha   90.00
_cell.angle_beta   90.00
_cell.angle_gamma   90.00
#
_symmetry.space_group_name_H-M   'P 1'
#
loop_
_entity.id
_entity.type
_entity.pdbx_description
1 polymer ?
#
loop_
_entity_poly.entity_id
_entity_poly.type
_entity_poly.pdbx_seq_one_letter_code
_entity_poly.pdbx_strand_id
1 'polypeptide(L)'
;MFIGVLNSFFYAFRKYGNYTNIKISVVLGGVNQKSQVSTLKQGVDILVATPGRLLDLIKQKHVNMDFIETVVLDESDTMLDMGFINDVKKILAKVPQNHQTLLFSATMPTEIKKLALELLKNHVTIKIDLVSSAAPNINQSLYFVDKSNKVNLLLDLFKKQKIESLLIFTRTKMGANKLSKALNEYKIPNEVIHEVVVTAFIQVTGYYK
;
A
#
# COMPACT_ATOMS: atom_id res chain seq x y z
N MET A 1 -10.61 -9.73 0.78
CA MET A 1 -10.29 -8.87 -0.37
C MET A 1 -9.32 -7.80 0.11
N PHE A 2 -8.03 -8.15 0.21
CA PHE A 2 -6.95 -7.36 0.83
C PHE A 2 -5.69 -7.38 -0.04
N ILE A 3 -5.84 -7.72 -1.33
CA ILE A 3 -4.81 -8.42 -2.11
C ILE A 3 -4.21 -7.57 -3.24
N GLY A 4 -4.85 -6.48 -3.70
CA GLY A 4 -4.49 -5.81 -4.97
C GLY A 4 -3.09 -5.19 -5.07
N VAL A 5 -2.69 -4.33 -4.14
CA VAL A 5 -1.45 -3.53 -4.28
C VAL A 5 -0.25 -4.20 -3.60
N LEU A 6 -0.45 -4.89 -2.48
CA LEU A 6 0.58 -5.79 -1.93
C LEU A 6 0.92 -6.90 -2.92
N ASN A 7 -0.05 -7.38 -3.71
CA ASN A 7 0.25 -8.22 -4.86
C ASN A 7 1.04 -7.51 -5.93
N SER A 8 0.89 -6.20 -6.15
CA SER A 8 1.61 -5.50 -7.22
C SER A 8 3.11 -5.46 -6.93
N PHE A 9 3.51 -5.11 -5.71
CA PHE A 9 4.92 -5.19 -5.31
C PHE A 9 5.41 -6.64 -5.21
N PHE A 10 4.66 -7.53 -4.57
CA PHE A 10 5.03 -8.94 -4.51
C PHE A 10 5.17 -9.57 -5.90
N TYR A 11 4.29 -9.22 -6.84
CA TYR A 11 4.33 -9.64 -8.22
C TYR A 11 5.50 -9.02 -8.97
N ALA A 12 5.78 -7.73 -8.78
CA ALA A 12 6.95 -7.07 -9.35
C ALA A 12 8.24 -7.75 -8.88
N PHE A 13 8.43 -7.93 -7.56
CA PHE A 13 9.59 -8.63 -7.02
C PHE A 13 9.67 -10.08 -7.50
N ARG A 14 8.56 -10.82 -7.57
CA ARG A 14 8.56 -12.18 -8.14
C ARG A 14 8.91 -12.20 -9.62
N LYS A 15 8.45 -11.21 -10.38
CA LYS A 15 8.70 -11.09 -11.82
C LYS A 15 10.17 -10.74 -12.08
N TYR A 16 10.73 -9.77 -11.36
CA TYR A 16 12.13 -9.36 -11.50
C TYR A 16 13.10 -10.37 -10.88
N GLY A 17 12.72 -11.00 -9.77
CA GLY A 17 13.46 -12.08 -9.14
C GLY A 17 13.23 -13.44 -9.80
N ASN A 18 12.48 -13.52 -10.90
CA ASN A 18 12.30 -14.76 -11.64
C ASN A 18 13.68 -15.24 -12.10
N TYR A 19 13.97 -16.53 -11.94
CA TYR A 19 15.31 -17.13 -12.13
C TYR A 19 16.37 -16.83 -11.06
N THR A 20 15.98 -16.26 -9.91
CA THR A 20 16.84 -16.13 -8.73
C THR A 20 16.32 -17.01 -7.58
N ASN A 21 17.16 -17.25 -6.56
CA ASN A 21 16.75 -17.95 -5.35
C ASN A 21 16.14 -17.02 -4.27
N ILE A 22 15.79 -15.78 -4.65
CA ILE A 22 15.27 -14.77 -3.71
C ILE A 22 13.87 -15.19 -3.25
N LYS A 23 13.71 -15.36 -1.95
CA LYS A 23 12.45 -15.65 -1.28
C LYS A 23 11.78 -14.35 -0.85
N ILE A 24 10.55 -14.16 -1.32
CA ILE A 24 9.74 -12.97 -1.02
C ILE A 24 8.52 -13.42 -0.22
N SER A 25 8.16 -12.66 0.82
CA SER A 25 6.94 -12.88 1.61
C SER A 25 6.22 -11.58 1.89
N VAL A 26 4.93 -11.69 2.20
CA VAL A 26 4.05 -10.56 2.51
C VAL A 26 3.41 -10.77 3.87
N VAL A 27 3.45 -9.75 4.73
CA VAL A 27 2.77 -9.78 6.04
C VAL A 27 1.82 -8.60 6.21
N LEU A 28 0.54 -8.91 6.40
CA LEU A 28 -0.53 -7.92 6.54
C LEU A 28 -1.58 -8.32 7.57
N GLY A 29 -2.22 -7.31 8.15
CA GLY A 29 -3.37 -7.45 9.05
C GLY A 29 -4.59 -8.07 8.35
N GLY A 30 -5.55 -8.58 9.13
CA GLY A 30 -6.82 -9.09 8.59
C GLY A 30 -6.76 -10.45 7.89
N VAL A 31 -5.59 -11.10 7.82
CA VAL A 31 -5.43 -12.47 7.31
C VAL A 31 -4.78 -13.39 8.36
N ASN A 32 -4.93 -14.71 8.17
CA ASN A 32 -4.48 -15.74 9.11
C ASN A 32 -2.97 -15.62 9.38
N GLN A 33 -2.63 -15.33 10.64
CA GLN A 33 -1.24 -15.14 11.07
C GLN A 33 -0.40 -16.43 10.99
N LYS A 34 -0.97 -17.61 11.26
CA LYS A 34 -0.23 -18.88 11.29
C LYS A 34 0.45 -19.18 9.95
N SER A 35 -0.24 -18.88 8.84
CA SER A 35 0.30 -19.05 7.49
C SER A 35 1.51 -18.15 7.22
N GLN A 36 1.45 -16.89 7.66
CA GLN A 36 2.54 -15.93 7.56
C GLN A 36 3.75 -16.37 8.39
N VAL A 37 3.54 -16.78 9.64
CA VAL A 37 4.60 -17.28 10.53
C VAL A 37 5.26 -18.54 9.96
N SER A 38 4.47 -19.48 9.41
CA SER A 38 5.02 -20.68 8.76
C SER A 38 5.94 -20.33 7.59
N THR A 39 5.59 -19.30 6.80
CA THR A 39 6.39 -18.84 5.67
C THR A 39 7.68 -18.16 6.16
N LEU A 40 7.58 -17.28 7.17
CA LEU A 40 8.74 -16.60 7.77
C LEU A 40 9.76 -17.59 8.34
N LYS A 41 9.30 -18.68 8.97
CA LYS A 41 10.18 -19.74 9.49
C LYS A 41 11.03 -20.43 8.42
N GLN A 42 10.66 -20.37 7.15
CA GLN A 42 11.42 -20.96 6.04
C GLN A 42 12.55 -20.04 5.54
N GLY A 43 12.71 -18.85 6.16
CA GLY A 43 13.63 -17.80 5.72
C GLY A 43 13.04 -16.99 4.57
N VAL A 44 13.28 -15.68 4.62
CA VAL A 44 12.79 -14.70 3.62
C VAL A 44 13.89 -13.66 3.40
N ASP A 45 14.17 -13.36 2.14
CA ASP A 45 15.14 -12.33 1.75
C ASP A 45 14.47 -10.95 1.63
N ILE A 46 13.23 -10.92 1.12
CA ILE A 46 12.44 -9.68 0.97
C ILE A 46 11.09 -9.83 1.68
N LEU A 47 10.88 -8.99 2.69
CA LEU A 47 9.62 -8.91 3.42
C LEU A 47 8.87 -7.62 3.08
N VAL A 48 7.66 -7.80 2.54
CA VAL A 48 6.71 -6.70 2.28
C VAL A 48 5.70 -6.67 3.42
N ALA A 49 5.56 -5.55 4.12
CA ALA A 49 4.78 -5.54 5.35
C ALA A 49 3.96 -4.29 5.61
N THR A 50 2.79 -4.47 6.24
CA THR A 50 2.10 -3.36 6.93
C THR A 50 2.68 -3.16 8.34
N PRO A 51 2.96 -1.93 8.81
CA PRO A 51 3.64 -1.63 10.06
C PRO A 51 3.04 -2.33 11.28
N GLY A 52 1.72 -2.24 11.48
CA GLY A 52 1.06 -2.87 12.62
C GLY A 52 1.32 -4.38 12.70
N ARG A 53 1.10 -5.11 11.60
CA ARG A 53 1.34 -6.56 11.55
C ARG A 53 2.82 -6.91 11.74
N LEU A 54 3.72 -6.15 11.14
CA LEU A 54 5.16 -6.39 11.31
C LEU A 54 5.59 -6.20 12.76
N LEU A 55 5.17 -5.10 13.37
CA LEU A 55 5.52 -4.79 14.75
C LEU A 55 4.99 -5.87 15.71
N ASP A 56 3.79 -6.41 15.48
CA ASP A 56 3.25 -7.53 16.24
C ASP A 56 4.10 -8.80 16.09
N LEU A 57 4.53 -9.12 14.87
CA LEU A 57 5.39 -10.29 14.60
C LEU A 57 6.78 -10.14 15.21
N ILE A 58 7.35 -8.93 15.23
CA ILE A 58 8.61 -8.62 15.91
C ILE A 58 8.45 -8.82 17.43
N LYS A 59 7.39 -8.29 18.05
CA LYS A 59 7.11 -8.47 19.49
C LYS A 59 6.98 -9.95 19.87
N GLN A 60 6.37 -10.75 19.00
CA GLN A 60 6.21 -12.19 19.17
C GLN A 60 7.48 -13.00 18.82
N LYS A 61 8.57 -12.33 18.45
CA LYS A 61 9.85 -12.93 18.04
C LYS A 61 9.73 -13.86 16.83
N HIS A 62 8.78 -13.58 15.93
CA HIS A 62 8.63 -14.28 14.65
C HIS A 62 9.46 -13.67 13.52
N VAL A 63 9.93 -12.43 13.70
CA VAL A 63 10.80 -11.73 12.75
C VAL A 63 12.00 -11.19 13.52
N ASN A 64 13.20 -11.49 13.02
CA ASN A 64 14.43 -10.85 13.46
C ASN A 64 14.83 -9.76 12.44
N MET A 65 15.23 -8.59 12.94
CA MET A 65 15.60 -7.42 12.15
C MET A 65 17.12 -7.19 12.09
N ASP A 66 17.93 -8.02 12.76
CA ASP A 66 19.37 -7.81 12.91
C ASP A 66 20.18 -7.85 11.60
N PHE A 67 19.61 -8.41 10.52
CA PHE A 67 20.28 -8.62 9.23
C PHE A 67 19.72 -7.74 8.11
N ILE A 68 19.00 -6.67 8.46
CA ILE A 68 18.43 -5.76 7.46
C ILE A 68 19.50 -4.82 6.93
N GLU A 69 19.65 -4.82 5.60
CA GLU A 69 20.55 -3.91 4.90
C GLU A 69 19.80 -2.77 4.21
N THR A 70 18.54 -2.99 3.81
CA THR A 70 17.72 -1.97 3.15
C THR A 70 16.31 -1.91 3.71
N VAL A 71 15.85 -0.68 3.96
CA VAL A 71 14.48 -0.35 4.34
C VAL A 71 13.89 0.55 3.27
N VAL A 72 12.65 0.30 2.87
CA VAL A 72 11.87 1.22 2.05
C VAL A 72 10.56 1.56 2.73
N LEU A 73 10.26 2.85 2.84
CA LEU A 73 8.96 3.36 3.28
C LEU A 73 8.22 3.91 2.07
N ASP A 74 7.15 3.24 1.67
CA ASP A 74 6.34 3.64 0.52
C ASP A 74 4.97 4.19 0.93
N GLU A 75 4.51 5.24 0.25
CA GLU A 75 3.33 6.02 0.61
C GLU A 75 3.40 6.56 2.06
N SER A 76 4.53 7.22 2.38
CA SER A 76 4.83 7.69 3.74
C SER A 76 3.77 8.64 4.31
N ASP A 77 3.21 9.51 3.48
CA ASP A 77 2.07 10.37 3.80
C ASP A 77 0.79 9.60 4.13
N THR A 78 0.49 8.54 3.39
CA THR A 78 -0.62 7.63 3.73
C THR A 78 -0.38 6.96 5.09
N MET A 79 0.86 6.60 5.43
CA MET A 79 1.18 6.07 6.77
C MET A 79 0.87 7.07 7.89
N LEU A 80 1.10 8.36 7.63
CA LEU A 80 0.76 9.43 8.55
C LEU A 80 -0.75 9.54 8.74
N ASP A 81 -1.51 9.57 7.65
CA ASP A 81 -2.97 9.65 7.69
C ASP A 81 -3.59 8.44 8.43
N MET A 82 -2.96 7.28 8.31
CA MET A 82 -3.36 6.06 9.03
C MET A 82 -2.86 5.98 10.49
N GLY A 83 -2.04 6.93 10.94
CA GLY A 83 -1.48 6.96 12.29
C GLY A 83 -0.35 5.95 12.55
N PHE A 84 0.26 5.39 11.50
CA PHE A 84 1.29 4.34 11.62
C PHE A 84 2.71 4.85 11.87
N ILE A 85 2.93 6.17 11.88
CA ILE A 85 4.27 6.76 12.05
C ILE A 85 4.97 6.27 13.32
N ASN A 86 4.23 6.14 14.43
CA ASN A 86 4.79 5.63 15.68
C ASN A 86 5.20 4.16 15.58
N ASP A 87 4.48 3.35 14.82
CA ASP A 87 4.83 1.94 14.61
C ASP A 87 6.04 1.82 13.69
N VAL A 88 6.12 2.64 12.64
CA VAL A 88 7.30 2.75 11.76
C VAL A 88 8.55 3.10 12.57
N LYS A 89 8.49 4.12 13.43
CA LYS A 89 9.62 4.50 14.29
C LYS A 89 10.08 3.34 15.20
N LYS A 90 9.14 2.58 15.77
CA LYS A 90 9.46 1.41 16.60
C LYS A 90 10.10 0.28 15.81
N ILE A 91 9.67 0.04 14.57
CA ILE A 91 10.26 -0.95 13.67
C ILE A 91 11.70 -0.55 13.34
N LEU A 92 11.92 0.70 12.96
CA LEU A 92 13.26 1.19 12.55
C LEU A 92 14.25 1.26 13.71
N ALA A 93 13.77 1.47 14.94
CA ALA A 93 14.60 1.34 16.14
C ALA A 93 15.13 -0.09 16.36
N LYS A 94 14.62 -1.10 15.63
CA LYS A 94 15.12 -2.48 15.65
C LYS A 94 16.02 -2.82 14.46
N VAL A 95 16.19 -1.92 13.51
CA VAL A 95 17.06 -2.11 12.34
C VAL A 95 18.50 -1.74 12.72
N PRO A 96 19.52 -2.48 12.24
CA PRO A 96 20.94 -2.16 12.45
C PRO A 96 21.27 -0.72 12.05
N GLN A 97 22.24 -0.08 12.69
CA GLN A 97 22.58 1.32 12.38
C GLN A 97 23.15 1.53 10.96
N ASN A 98 23.75 0.50 10.39
CA ASN A 98 24.33 0.49 9.05
C ASN A 98 23.36 -0.16 8.06
N HIS A 99 22.42 0.62 7.56
CA HIS A 99 21.46 0.23 6.53
C HIS A 99 21.19 1.41 5.59
N GLN A 100 20.68 1.10 4.39
CA GLN A 100 20.14 2.08 3.46
C GLN A 100 18.64 2.25 3.72
N THR A 101 18.16 3.50 3.69
CA THR A 101 16.72 3.81 3.79
C THR A 101 16.26 4.58 2.56
N LEU A 102 15.18 4.13 1.94
CA LEU A 102 14.45 4.84 0.88
C LEU A 102 13.09 5.29 1.43
N LEU A 103 12.70 6.53 1.15
CA LEU A 103 11.40 7.08 1.55
C LEU A 103 10.69 7.64 0.31
N PHE A 104 9.53 7.08 0.01
CA PHE A 104 8.64 7.51 -1.06
C PHE A 104 7.37 8.10 -0.44
N SER A 105 6.94 9.24 -0.98
CA SER A 105 5.77 9.98 -0.51
C SER A 105 5.24 10.84 -1.65
N ALA A 106 3.94 10.85 -1.87
CA ALA A 106 3.32 11.68 -2.91
C ALA A 106 3.27 13.16 -2.48
N THR A 107 3.08 13.38 -1.18
CA THR A 107 3.08 14.69 -0.53
C THR A 107 4.16 14.77 0.54
N MET A 108 4.57 15.99 0.91
CA MET A 108 5.58 16.23 1.94
C MET A 108 5.07 17.21 3.01
N PRO A 109 4.07 16.81 3.83
CA PRO A 109 3.68 17.60 5.00
C PRO A 109 4.83 17.67 6.01
N THR A 110 4.73 18.59 6.96
CA THR A 110 5.78 18.88 7.94
C THR A 110 6.23 17.63 8.71
N GLU A 111 5.30 16.75 9.04
CA GLU A 111 5.50 15.50 9.76
C GLU A 111 6.34 14.51 8.95
N ILE A 112 6.09 14.38 7.63
CA ILE A 112 6.89 13.53 6.75
C ILE A 112 8.28 14.12 6.52
N LYS A 113 8.41 15.45 6.41
CA LYS A 113 9.73 16.10 6.35
C LYS A 113 10.55 15.82 7.61
N LYS A 114 9.93 15.92 8.79
CA LYS A 114 10.57 15.58 10.07
C LYS A 114 10.97 14.11 10.12
N LEU A 115 10.07 13.21 9.69
CA LEU A 115 10.36 11.78 9.61
C LEU A 115 11.56 11.51 8.70
N ALA A 116 11.61 12.12 7.51
CA ALA A 116 12.72 11.97 6.59
C ALA A 116 14.05 12.43 7.21
N LEU A 117 14.07 13.57 7.92
CA LEU A 117 15.26 14.06 8.61
C LEU A 117 15.71 13.15 9.77
N GLU A 118 14.76 12.53 10.48
CA GLU A 118 15.07 11.60 11.57
C GLU A 118 15.58 10.25 11.06
N LEU A 119 15.05 9.75 9.93
CA LEU A 119 15.31 8.40 9.45
C LEU A 119 16.42 8.30 8.41
N LEU A 120 16.62 9.33 7.59
CA LEU A 120 17.52 9.28 6.45
C LEU A 120 18.85 9.97 6.74
N LYS A 121 19.96 9.25 6.60
CA LYS A 121 21.32 9.79 6.75
C LYS A 121 21.86 10.26 5.39
N ASN A 122 22.32 11.51 5.29
CA ASN A 122 22.93 12.10 4.07
C ASN A 122 22.17 11.80 2.76
N HIS A 123 20.84 11.94 2.79
CA HIS A 123 20.00 11.53 1.67
C HIS A 123 20.00 12.52 0.51
N VAL A 124 19.74 11.99 -0.69
CA VAL A 124 19.43 12.79 -1.88
C VAL A 124 17.91 12.88 -2.01
N THR A 125 17.39 14.10 -2.19
CA THR A 125 15.98 14.29 -2.51
C THR A 125 15.80 14.32 -4.02
N ILE A 126 14.99 13.41 -4.55
CA ILE A 126 14.55 13.43 -5.94
C ILE A 126 13.09 13.86 -5.95
N LYS A 127 12.81 15.03 -6.52
CA LYS A 127 11.45 15.54 -6.67
C LYS A 127 11.06 15.47 -8.14
N ILE A 128 9.98 14.76 -8.42
CA ILE A 128 9.33 14.79 -9.73
C ILE A 128 8.23 15.82 -9.60
N ASP A 129 8.42 16.99 -10.19
CA ASP A 129 7.34 17.97 -10.28
C ASP A 129 6.22 17.36 -11.13
N LEU A 130 5.07 17.13 -10.50
CA LEU A 130 3.84 16.84 -11.22
C LEU A 130 3.63 18.01 -12.18
N VAL A 131 3.50 17.73 -13.48
CA VAL A 131 3.14 18.76 -14.46
C VAL A 131 1.78 19.30 -14.02
N SER A 132 1.82 20.44 -13.34
CA SER A 132 0.77 20.88 -12.43
C SER A 132 -0.36 21.51 -13.23
N SER A 133 -1.34 20.69 -13.55
CA SER A 133 -2.74 21.05 -13.58
C SER A 133 -3.48 19.73 -13.55
N ALA A 134 -4.67 19.66 -12.92
CA ALA A 134 -5.66 18.70 -13.40
C ALA A 134 -5.60 18.83 -14.91
N ALA A 135 -5.17 17.78 -15.64
CA ALA A 135 -4.77 17.91 -17.04
C ALA A 135 -5.79 18.84 -17.70
N PRO A 136 -5.40 19.92 -18.41
CA PRO A 136 -6.34 20.98 -18.80
C PRO A 136 -7.58 20.48 -19.55
N ASN A 137 -7.56 19.21 -19.94
CA ASN A 137 -8.60 18.41 -20.57
C ASN A 137 -9.50 17.60 -19.59
N ILE A 138 -9.48 17.84 -18.26
CA ILE A 138 -10.39 17.16 -17.31
C ILE A 138 -11.70 17.96 -17.22
N ASN A 139 -12.74 17.42 -17.85
CA ASN A 139 -14.11 17.92 -17.70
C ASN A 139 -14.67 17.51 -16.33
N GLN A 140 -15.05 18.48 -15.50
CA GLN A 140 -15.66 18.25 -14.19
C GLN A 140 -17.14 18.61 -14.23
N SER A 141 -17.97 17.82 -13.56
CA SER A 141 -19.42 18.05 -13.48
C SER A 141 -19.94 17.69 -12.11
N LEU A 142 -20.91 18.48 -11.61
CA LEU A 142 -21.55 18.28 -10.32
C LEU A 142 -23.04 17.98 -10.53
N TYR A 143 -23.53 16.91 -9.91
CA TYR A 143 -24.95 16.53 -9.94
C TYR A 143 -25.53 16.56 -8.53
N PHE A 144 -26.54 17.38 -8.32
CA PHE A 144 -27.32 17.41 -7.08
C PHE A 144 -28.36 16.29 -7.11
N VAL A 145 -28.29 15.39 -6.15
CA VAL A 145 -29.18 14.21 -6.10
C VAL A 145 -29.26 13.68 -4.68
N ASP A 146 -30.45 13.21 -4.30
CA ASP A 146 -30.63 12.52 -3.02
C ASP A 146 -29.79 11.24 -2.95
N LYS A 147 -29.38 10.88 -1.74
CA LYS A 147 -28.49 9.74 -1.50
C LYS A 147 -29.05 8.42 -2.07
N SER A 148 -30.37 8.22 -1.99
CA SER A 148 -31.07 7.04 -2.55
C SER A 148 -30.99 6.97 -4.07
N ASN A 149 -30.93 8.13 -4.74
CA ASN A 149 -31.00 8.25 -6.20
C ASN A 149 -29.62 8.24 -6.88
N LYS A 150 -28.51 8.23 -6.13
CA LYS A 150 -27.15 8.22 -6.69
C LYS A 150 -26.86 7.02 -7.60
N VAL A 151 -27.36 5.84 -7.24
CA VAL A 151 -27.16 4.62 -8.06
C VAL A 151 -27.93 4.73 -9.38
N ASN A 152 -29.18 5.18 -9.33
CA ASN A 152 -29.99 5.38 -10.54
C ASN A 152 -29.36 6.42 -11.47
N LEU A 153 -28.88 7.54 -10.92
CA LEU A 153 -28.16 8.54 -11.69
C LEU A 153 -26.91 7.97 -12.37
N LEU A 154 -26.11 7.16 -11.66
CA LEU A 154 -24.93 6.50 -12.24
C LEU A 154 -25.31 5.60 -13.42
N LEU A 155 -26.39 4.81 -13.28
CA LEU A 155 -26.87 3.95 -14.36
C LEU A 155 -27.34 4.76 -15.58
N ASP A 156 -27.97 5.91 -15.36
CA ASP A 156 -28.38 6.80 -16.45
C ASP A 156 -27.18 7.47 -17.13
N LEU A 157 -26.10 7.76 -16.39
CA LEU A 157 -24.85 8.25 -16.98
C LEU A 157 -24.19 7.17 -17.87
N PHE A 158 -24.23 5.90 -17.48
CA PHE A 158 -23.73 4.80 -18.32
C PHE A 158 -24.47 4.67 -19.65
N LYS A 159 -25.77 4.92 -19.69
CA LYS A 159 -26.55 4.87 -20.94
C LYS A 159 -26.20 5.99 -21.90
N LYS A 160 -25.84 7.17 -21.38
CA LYS A 160 -25.61 8.39 -22.16
C LYS A 160 -24.19 8.49 -22.71
N GLN A 161 -23.24 7.76 -22.14
CA GLN A 161 -21.83 7.87 -22.48
C GLN A 161 -21.25 6.50 -22.78
N LYS A 162 -20.49 6.39 -23.88
CA LYS A 162 -19.73 5.18 -24.17
C LYS A 162 -18.47 5.18 -23.29
N ILE A 163 -18.57 4.57 -22.11
CA ILE A 163 -17.49 4.49 -21.13
C ILE A 163 -16.84 3.11 -21.23
N GLU A 164 -15.56 3.06 -21.60
CA GLU A 164 -14.80 1.81 -21.66
C GLU A 164 -14.29 1.37 -20.29
N SER A 165 -13.95 2.32 -19.42
CA SER A 165 -13.47 2.07 -18.05
C SER A 165 -13.84 3.23 -17.15
N LEU A 166 -14.30 2.93 -15.93
CA LEU A 166 -14.68 3.92 -14.93
C LEU A 166 -14.12 3.55 -13.56
N LEU A 167 -13.56 4.54 -12.87
CA LEU A 167 -13.19 4.43 -11.46
C LEU A 167 -14.20 5.20 -10.61
N ILE A 168 -14.85 4.51 -9.67
CA ILE A 168 -15.86 5.10 -8.79
C ILE A 168 -15.34 5.10 -7.35
N PHE A 169 -15.10 6.29 -6.82
CA PHE A 169 -14.71 6.47 -5.42
C PHE A 169 -15.94 6.48 -4.51
N THR A 170 -15.88 5.69 -3.45
CA THR A 170 -16.87 5.71 -2.37
C THR A 170 -16.18 5.93 -1.04
N ARG A 171 -16.86 6.60 -0.10
CA ARG A 171 -16.27 6.95 1.19
C ARG A 171 -15.94 5.73 2.07
N THR A 172 -16.67 4.62 1.93
CA THR A 172 -16.55 3.48 2.85
C THR A 172 -16.52 2.16 2.11
N LYS A 173 -15.79 1.18 2.67
CA LYS A 173 -15.74 -0.20 2.15
C LYS A 173 -17.13 -0.83 1.99
N MET A 174 -17.99 -0.61 2.98
CA MET A 174 -19.40 -1.03 2.91
C MET A 174 -20.16 -0.34 1.77
N GLY A 175 -19.90 0.95 1.52
CA GLY A 175 -20.48 1.68 0.40
C GLY A 175 -20.06 1.09 -0.95
N ALA A 176 -18.77 0.81 -1.13
CA ALA A 176 -18.24 0.18 -2.34
C ALA A 176 -18.87 -1.19 -2.59
N ASN A 177 -18.96 -2.04 -1.55
CA ASN A 177 -19.57 -3.37 -1.67
C ASN A 177 -21.07 -3.30 -1.99
N LYS A 178 -21.80 -2.34 -1.41
CA LYS A 178 -23.22 -2.12 -1.73
C LYS A 178 -23.40 -1.67 -3.18
N LEU A 179 -22.55 -0.75 -3.65
CA LEU A 179 -22.59 -0.29 -5.04
C LEU A 179 -22.29 -1.44 -6.01
N SER A 180 -21.25 -2.22 -5.75
CA SER A 180 -20.92 -3.40 -6.58
C SER A 180 -22.07 -4.40 -6.68
N LYS A 181 -22.74 -4.70 -5.56
CA LYS A 181 -23.96 -5.54 -5.58
C LYS A 181 -25.04 -4.96 -6.47
N ALA A 182 -25.33 -3.67 -6.34
CA ALA A 182 -26.32 -3.01 -7.19
C ALA A 182 -25.92 -3.10 -8.67
N LEU A 183 -24.66 -2.82 -9.04
CA LEU A 183 -24.17 -2.93 -10.42
C LEU A 183 -24.28 -4.36 -10.98
N ASN A 184 -24.05 -5.37 -10.14
CA ASN A 184 -24.20 -6.77 -10.53
C ASN A 184 -25.66 -7.15 -10.86
N GLU A 185 -26.65 -6.56 -10.17
CA GLU A 185 -28.08 -6.75 -10.50
C GLU A 185 -28.40 -6.26 -11.92
N TYR A 186 -27.71 -5.21 -12.38
CA TYR A 186 -27.80 -4.69 -13.75
C TYR A 186 -26.81 -5.35 -14.72
N LYS A 187 -26.11 -6.42 -14.30
CA LYS A 187 -25.12 -7.17 -15.09
C LYS A 187 -23.97 -6.30 -15.62
N ILE A 188 -23.61 -5.25 -14.89
CA ILE A 188 -22.47 -4.39 -15.24
C ILE A 188 -21.20 -4.98 -14.62
N PRO A 189 -20.18 -5.36 -15.44
CA PRO A 189 -18.91 -5.86 -14.91
C PRO A 189 -18.24 -4.83 -14.01
N ASN A 190 -17.85 -5.24 -12.80
CA ASN A 190 -17.19 -4.36 -11.85
C ASN A 190 -16.33 -5.17 -10.87
N GLU A 191 -15.30 -4.52 -10.34
CA GLU A 191 -14.51 -5.02 -9.23
C GLU A 191 -14.40 -3.96 -8.14
N VAL A 192 -14.29 -4.39 -6.89
CA VAL A 192 -14.15 -3.49 -5.75
C VAL A 192 -12.71 -3.48 -5.26
N ILE A 193 -12.08 -2.32 -5.28
CA ILE A 193 -10.75 -2.14 -4.70
C ILE A 193 -10.93 -1.51 -3.31
N HIS A 194 -10.49 -2.22 -2.27
CA HIS A 194 -10.43 -1.69 -0.91
C HIS A 194 -9.00 -1.27 -0.62
N GLU A 195 -8.79 0.01 -0.38
CA GLU A 195 -7.49 0.55 0.00
C GLU A 195 -7.12 0.08 1.41
N VAL A 196 -5.98 -0.60 1.51
CA VAL A 196 -5.06 -0.59 2.65
C VAL A 196 -3.71 -0.92 2.07
N VAL A 197 -2.85 0.08 1.90
CA VAL A 197 -1.46 -0.17 1.57
C VAL A 197 -0.67 0.88 2.31
N VAL A 198 0.11 0.38 3.24
CA VAL A 198 1.22 1.13 3.82
C VAL A 198 2.32 0.10 3.83
N THR A 199 3.37 0.33 3.06
CA THR A 199 4.39 -0.67 2.84
C THR A 199 5.69 -0.26 3.50
N ALA A 200 6.14 -1.07 4.45
CA ALA A 200 7.54 -1.17 4.80
C ALA A 200 8.12 -2.33 3.99
N PHE A 201 9.08 -2.05 3.10
CA PHE A 201 9.94 -3.09 2.54
C PHE A 201 11.16 -3.23 3.40
N ILE A 202 11.51 -4.48 3.64
CA ILE A 202 12.66 -4.83 4.41
C ILE A 202 13.40 -5.89 3.61
N GLN A 203 14.57 -5.53 3.10
CA GLN A 203 15.48 -6.47 2.45
C GLN A 203 16.51 -6.91 3.50
N VAL A 204 16.46 -8.21 3.79
CA VAL A 204 17.53 -8.94 4.44
C VAL A 204 18.49 -9.32 3.33
N THR A 205 19.74 -8.92 3.41
CA THR A 205 20.74 -9.41 2.49
C THR A 205 21.94 -9.83 3.35
N GLY A 206 22.24 -11.13 3.36
CA GLY A 206 23.33 -11.70 4.19
C GLY A 206 23.01 -13.02 4.93
N TYR A 207 23.16 -14.13 4.19
CA TYR A 207 23.53 -15.50 4.60
C TYR A 207 23.21 -16.03 6.01
N TYR A 208 22.32 -17.03 6.08
CA TYR A 208 22.69 -18.41 6.48
C TYR A 208 21.82 -19.41 5.69
N LYS A 209 22.48 -20.33 4.99
CA LYS A 209 22.01 -21.72 4.86
C LYS A 209 22.12 -22.39 6.22
#